data_AF-A0AAD4KPF2-F1
#
_entry.id   AF-A0AAD4KPF2-F1
#
_cell.length_a   1.000
_cell.length_b   1.000
_cell.length_c   1.000
_cell.angle_alpha   90.00
_cell.angle_beta   90.00
_cell.angle_gamma   90.00
#
_symmetry.space_group_name_H-M   'P 1'
#
loop_
_entity.id
_entity.type
_entity.pdbx_description
1 polymer ?
#
loop_
_entity_poly.entity_id
_entity_poly.type
_entity_poly.pdbx_seq_one_letter_code
_entity_poly.pdbx_strand_id
1 'polypeptide(L)'
;MATYNQVRRGCRKEQRARRRRSPALSNRPELKGVCLKTGITKPKKPNSGERKTARIRLSSGRVVTAYIPGEGHNVQQHSVVMVRGGRAQDCPGVKYHLVRGALDLGGVANRLTSRSKYGTKKPKAD
;
A
#
# COMPACT_ATOMS: atom_id res chain seq x y z
N MET A 1 29.47 -6.71 31.47
CA MET A 1 29.92 -7.56 30.34
C MET A 1 29.52 -9.00 30.62
N ALA A 2 29.15 -9.76 29.58
CA ALA A 2 28.92 -11.20 29.75
C ALA A 2 30.27 -11.95 29.82
N THR A 3 30.38 -12.94 30.70
CA THR A 3 31.59 -13.76 30.85
C THR A 3 31.76 -14.74 29.70
N TYR A 4 32.98 -15.23 29.48
CA TYR A 4 33.28 -16.23 28.44
C TYR A 4 32.38 -17.47 28.55
N ASN A 5 32.17 -17.98 29.76
CA ASN A 5 31.29 -19.13 30.00
C ASN A 5 29.81 -18.83 29.71
N GLN A 6 29.35 -17.60 29.89
CA GLN A 6 27.98 -17.17 29.52
C GLN A 6 27.82 -17.11 28.00
N VAL A 7 28.83 -16.59 27.28
CA VAL A 7 28.85 -16.56 25.82
C VAL A 7 28.88 -17.98 25.26
N ARG A 8 29.70 -18.87 25.84
CA ARG A 8 29.77 -20.30 25.48
C ARG A 8 28.43 -21.02 25.66
N ARG A 9 27.61 -20.59 26.62
CA ARG A 9 26.24 -21.08 26.87
C ARG A 9 25.16 -20.41 25.99
N GLY A 10 25.55 -19.59 25.01
CA GLY A 10 24.62 -18.99 24.05
C GLY A 10 23.86 -17.77 24.56
N CYS A 11 24.44 -16.98 25.48
CA CYS A 11 23.79 -15.76 25.97
C CYS A 11 23.60 -14.67 24.90
N ARG A 12 24.37 -14.72 23.80
CA ARG A 12 24.24 -13.78 22.68
C ARG A 12 23.16 -14.28 21.72
N LYS A 13 22.01 -13.62 21.73
CA LYS A 13 20.91 -13.87 20.80
C LYS A 13 20.87 -12.76 19.77
N GLU A 14 20.60 -13.12 18.53
CA GLU A 14 20.36 -12.15 17.47
C GLU A 14 19.16 -11.27 17.81
N GLN A 15 19.21 -10.01 17.40
CA GLN A 15 18.07 -9.12 17.51
C GLN A 15 16.94 -9.66 16.62
N ARG A 16 15.72 -9.71 17.18
CA ARG A 16 14.54 -10.13 16.42
C ARG A 16 14.37 -9.25 15.17
N ALA A 17 14.13 -9.90 14.03
CA ALA A 17 13.85 -9.22 12.78
C ALA A 17 12.66 -8.27 12.92
N ARG A 18 12.77 -7.07 12.33
CA ARG A 18 11.68 -6.10 12.31
C ARG A 18 10.51 -6.66 11.51
N ARG A 19 9.29 -6.47 12.02
CA ARG A 19 8.08 -6.85 11.28
C ARG A 19 7.98 -6.04 9.99
N ARG A 20 7.86 -6.72 8.85
CA ARG A 20 7.66 -6.07 7.55
C ARG A 20 6.32 -5.33 7.54
N ARG A 21 6.32 -4.09 7.03
CA ARG A 21 5.10 -3.27 6.96
C ARG A 21 4.07 -3.84 5.97
N SER A 22 4.56 -4.37 4.85
CA SER A 22 3.75 -4.87 3.73
C SER A 22 4.18 -6.31 3.36
N PRO A 23 3.85 -7.32 4.21
CA PRO A 23 4.36 -8.68 4.07
C PRO A 23 3.83 -9.44 2.83
N ALA A 24 2.71 -9.01 2.24
CA ALA A 24 2.14 -9.67 1.05
C ALA A 24 2.91 -9.39 -0.25
N LEU A 25 3.82 -8.42 -0.23
CA LEU A 25 4.64 -8.13 -1.40
C LEU A 25 5.86 -9.06 -1.54
N SER A 26 6.13 -9.93 -0.56
CA SER A 26 7.20 -10.94 -0.61
C SER A 26 8.55 -10.41 -1.16
N ASN A 27 9.03 -9.28 -0.61
CA ASN A 27 10.27 -8.58 -1.03
C ASN A 27 10.26 -7.92 -2.43
N ARG A 28 9.12 -7.86 -3.10
CA ARG A 28 8.96 -7.11 -4.35
C ARG A 28 8.54 -5.67 -4.06
N PRO A 29 8.95 -4.68 -4.86
CA PRO A 29 8.51 -3.30 -4.68
C PRO A 29 7.01 -3.14 -4.97
N GLU A 30 6.54 -3.81 -6.02
CA GLU A 30 5.16 -3.75 -6.51
C GLU A 30 4.70 -5.12 -7.01
N LEU A 31 3.38 -5.34 -6.98
CA LEU A 31 2.72 -6.53 -7.48
C LEU A 31 1.41 -6.16 -8.17
N LYS A 32 1.17 -6.81 -9.31
CA LYS A 32 -0.11 -6.75 -10.03
C LYS A 32 -1.20 -7.46 -9.22
N GLY A 33 -2.41 -6.94 -9.28
CA GLY A 33 -3.58 -7.58 -8.69
C GLY A 33 -4.87 -7.22 -9.41
N VAL A 34 -5.92 -7.99 -9.12
CA VAL A 34 -7.27 -7.77 -9.65
C VAL A 34 -8.16 -7.29 -8.51
N CYS A 35 -8.90 -6.20 -8.74
CA CYS A 35 -9.85 -5.67 -7.78
C CYS A 35 -11.05 -6.63 -7.62
N LEU A 36 -11.31 -7.06 -6.39
CA LEU A 36 -12.47 -7.88 -6.02
C LEU A 36 -13.67 -7.02 -5.64
N LYS A 37 -13.41 -5.94 -4.89
CA LYS A 37 -14.44 -4.96 -4.53
C LYS A 37 -13.82 -3.62 -4.20
N THR A 38 -14.47 -2.54 -4.62
CA THR A 38 -14.22 -1.19 -4.13
C THR A 38 -15.09 -0.90 -2.92
N GLY A 39 -14.62 -0.07 -2.00
CA GLY A 39 -15.35 0.24 -0.78
C GLY A 39 -14.81 1.45 -0.06
N ILE A 40 -15.48 1.79 1.05
CA ILE A 40 -15.12 2.91 1.91
C ILE A 40 -14.81 2.36 3.30
N THR A 41 -13.72 2.83 3.90
CA THR A 41 -13.31 2.46 5.26
C THR A 41 -13.28 3.72 6.12
N LYS A 42 -13.97 3.68 7.27
CA LYS A 42 -13.91 4.76 8.26
C LYS A 42 -12.56 4.70 9.00
N PRO A 43 -11.89 5.84 9.21
CA PRO A 43 -10.64 5.90 9.97
C PRO A 43 -10.88 5.60 11.47
N LYS A 44 -9.80 5.29 12.17
CA LYS A 44 -9.81 5.21 13.64
C LYS A 44 -9.90 6.62 14.25
N LYS A 45 -10.47 6.73 15.45
CA LYS A 45 -10.40 7.94 16.30
C LYS A 45 -8.92 8.35 16.47
N PRO A 46 -8.56 9.65 16.45
CA PRO A 46 -9.41 10.85 16.50
C PRO A 46 -9.93 11.33 15.14
N ASN A 47 -9.46 10.73 14.05
CA ASN A 47 -9.75 11.20 12.71
C ASN A 47 -11.14 10.74 12.26
N SER A 48 -11.81 11.53 11.44
CA SER A 48 -13.09 11.23 10.81
C SER A 48 -13.01 11.35 9.29
N GLY A 49 -14.06 10.91 8.60
CA GLY A 49 -14.17 10.97 7.14
C GLY A 49 -14.18 9.60 6.46
N GLU A 50 -14.03 9.61 5.14
CA GLU A 50 -14.18 8.42 4.30
C GLU A 50 -12.89 8.13 3.53
N ARG A 51 -12.32 6.94 3.71
CA ARG A 51 -11.13 6.51 3.00
C ARG A 51 -11.53 5.52 1.90
N LYS A 52 -11.25 5.89 0.65
CA LYS A 52 -11.50 5.05 -0.52
C LYS A 52 -10.52 3.87 -0.52
N THR A 53 -11.02 2.66 -0.42
CA THR A 53 -10.23 1.43 -0.35
C THR A 53 -10.69 0.43 -1.40
N ALA A 54 -9.79 -0.49 -1.76
CA ALA A 54 -10.08 -1.60 -2.65
C ALA A 54 -9.58 -2.90 -2.06
N ARG A 55 -10.39 -3.95 -2.15
CA ARG A 55 -9.98 -5.32 -1.85
C ARG A 55 -9.45 -5.95 -3.12
N ILE A 56 -8.21 -6.42 -3.10
CA ILE A 56 -7.46 -6.83 -4.29
C ILE A 56 -6.90 -8.23 -4.07
N ARG A 57 -7.02 -9.09 -5.07
CA ARG A 57 -6.32 -10.37 -5.14
C ARG A 57 -5.01 -10.13 -5.89
N LEU A 58 -3.88 -10.23 -5.19
CA LEU A 58 -2.56 -10.13 -5.80
C LEU A 58 -2.29 -11.35 -6.70
N SER A 59 -1.36 -11.21 -7.64
CA SER A 59 -0.89 -12.34 -8.45
C SER A 59 -0.26 -13.47 -7.62
N SER A 60 0.20 -13.18 -6.40
CA SER A 60 0.64 -14.18 -5.42
C SER A 60 -0.49 -14.98 -4.77
N GLY A 61 -1.75 -14.74 -5.15
CA GLY A 61 -2.94 -15.39 -4.59
C GLY A 61 -3.47 -14.75 -3.30
N ARG A 62 -2.68 -13.91 -2.63
CA ARG A 62 -3.06 -13.26 -1.36
C ARG A 62 -4.09 -12.14 -1.61
N VAL A 63 -5.13 -12.12 -0.79
CA VAL A 63 -6.11 -11.02 -0.79
C VAL A 63 -5.67 -9.95 0.20
N VAL A 64 -5.58 -8.71 -0.28
CA VAL A 64 -5.16 -7.55 0.50
C VAL A 64 -6.16 -6.41 0.36
N THR A 65 -6.20 -5.52 1.36
CA THR A 65 -6.92 -4.25 1.28
C THR A 65 -5.91 -3.13 1.03
N ALA A 66 -6.07 -2.41 -0.07
CA ALA A 66 -5.22 -1.28 -0.44
C ALA A 66 -6.00 0.04 -0.41
N TYR A 67 -5.29 1.12 -0.09
CA TYR A 67 -5.79 2.48 -0.16
C TYR A 67 -5.65 3.06 -1.56
N ILE A 68 -6.67 3.79 -2.02
CA ILE A 68 -6.67 4.50 -3.29
C ILE A 68 -6.30 5.98 -3.02
N PRO A 69 -5.09 6.45 -3.40
CA PRO A 69 -4.64 7.79 -3.06
C PRO A 69 -5.20 8.85 -4.03
N GLY A 70 -5.49 10.05 -3.52
CA GLY A 70 -5.95 11.19 -4.33
C GLY A 70 -7.47 11.29 -4.45
N GLU A 71 -7.92 12.35 -5.11
CA GLU A 71 -9.35 12.65 -5.33
C GLU A 71 -9.86 11.92 -6.58
N GLY A 72 -11.08 11.37 -6.49
CA GLY A 72 -11.69 10.56 -7.56
C GLY A 72 -10.93 9.25 -7.88
N HIS A 73 -11.62 8.22 -8.38
CA HIS A 73 -10.96 7.04 -8.96
C HIS A 73 -11.88 6.34 -9.95
N ASN A 74 -11.29 5.61 -10.88
CA ASN A 74 -11.97 4.86 -11.94
C ASN A 74 -11.92 3.34 -11.73
N VAL A 75 -11.43 2.85 -10.59
CA VAL A 75 -11.34 1.41 -10.27
C VAL A 75 -12.74 0.82 -10.14
N GLN A 76 -12.98 -0.29 -10.81
CA GLN A 76 -14.19 -1.08 -10.71
C GLN A 76 -13.85 -2.50 -10.22
N GLN A 77 -14.87 -3.35 -10.08
CA GLN A 77 -14.64 -4.78 -9.91
C GLN A 77 -13.94 -5.32 -11.16
N HIS A 78 -13.03 -6.29 -10.99
CA HIS A 78 -12.20 -6.88 -12.04
C HIS A 78 -11.14 -5.97 -12.69
N SER A 79 -11.09 -4.68 -12.33
CA SER A 79 -9.99 -3.81 -12.79
C SER A 79 -8.64 -4.32 -12.33
N VAL A 80 -7.68 -4.25 -13.24
CA VAL A 80 -6.31 -4.67 -13.07
C VAL A 80 -5.49 -3.49 -12.56
N VAL A 81 -4.88 -3.64 -11.38
CA VAL A 81 -4.23 -2.55 -10.65
C VAL A 81 -2.83 -2.94 -10.19
N MET A 82 -1.96 -1.94 -10.07
CA MET A 82 -0.63 -2.11 -9.50
C MET A 82 -0.65 -1.74 -8.01
N VAL A 83 -0.18 -2.66 -7.17
CA VAL A 83 -0.15 -2.51 -5.70
C VAL A 83 1.29 -2.31 -5.24
N ARG A 84 1.52 -1.25 -4.45
CA ARG A 84 2.80 -0.96 -3.82
C ARG A 84 2.72 -0.97 -2.30
N GLY A 85 3.88 -0.99 -1.66
CA GLY A 85 4.01 -0.88 -0.22
C GLY A 85 3.57 0.49 0.32
N GLY A 86 3.00 0.50 1.52
CA GLY A 86 2.62 1.72 2.23
C GLY A 86 1.39 1.48 3.10
N ARG A 87 1.29 2.14 4.24
CA ARG A 87 0.20 1.94 5.19
C ARG A 87 -0.60 3.22 5.32
N ALA A 88 -1.93 3.13 5.21
CA ALA A 88 -2.82 4.18 5.69
C ALA A 88 -2.83 4.14 7.22
N GLN A 89 -2.19 5.11 7.87
CA GLN A 89 -2.02 5.11 9.33
C GLN A 89 -3.36 5.18 10.07
N ASP A 90 -4.32 5.88 9.47
CA ASP A 90 -5.67 6.10 10.00
C ASP A 90 -6.55 4.85 9.89
N CYS A 91 -6.32 4.00 8.89
CA CYS A 91 -7.16 2.81 8.64
C CYS A 91 -6.46 1.55 9.16
N PRO A 92 -6.95 0.94 10.25
CA PRO A 92 -6.43 -0.36 10.68
C PRO A 92 -6.67 -1.41 9.58
N GLY A 93 -5.68 -2.30 9.37
CA GLY A 93 -5.75 -3.35 8.35
C GLY A 93 -5.37 -2.94 6.92
N VAL A 94 -5.30 -1.65 6.59
CA VAL A 94 -4.95 -1.17 5.24
C VAL A 94 -3.44 -0.91 5.14
N LYS A 95 -2.70 -1.90 4.63
CA LYS A 95 -1.22 -1.93 4.61
C LYS A 95 -0.59 -1.82 3.21
N TYR A 96 -1.40 -1.43 2.21
CA TYR A 96 -0.96 -1.28 0.83
C TYR A 96 -1.57 -0.03 0.20
N HIS A 97 -0.93 0.50 -0.84
CA HIS A 97 -1.46 1.57 -1.69
C HIS A 97 -1.55 1.11 -3.13
N LEU A 98 -2.52 1.64 -3.87
CA LEU A 98 -2.51 1.55 -5.32
C LEU A 98 -1.58 2.61 -5.93
N VAL A 99 -0.88 2.22 -7.00
CA VAL A 99 -0.11 3.12 -7.85
C VAL A 99 -1.08 3.79 -8.83
N ARG A 100 -1.02 5.12 -8.94
CA ARG A 100 -1.83 5.89 -9.89
C ARG A 100 -1.14 6.01 -11.24
N GLY A 101 -1.93 6.01 -12.31
CA GLY A 101 -1.41 6.11 -13.68
C GLY A 101 -0.76 4.83 -14.19
N ALA A 102 -1.10 3.68 -13.60
CA ALA A 102 -0.57 2.37 -13.95
C ALA A 102 -1.71 1.37 -14.14
N LEU A 103 -1.62 0.57 -15.22
CA LEU A 103 -2.67 -0.38 -15.63
C LEU A 103 -4.03 0.35 -15.75
N ASP A 104 -5.11 -0.20 -15.20
CA ASP A 104 -6.45 0.37 -15.35
C ASP A 104 -6.71 1.55 -14.41
N LEU A 105 -5.83 1.76 -13.42
CA LEU A 105 -6.00 2.87 -12.48
C LEU A 105 -5.43 4.17 -13.07
N GLY A 106 -6.35 5.01 -13.55
CA GLY A 106 -6.04 6.32 -14.09
C GLY A 106 -5.41 7.28 -13.08
N GLY A 107 -4.67 8.26 -13.60
CA GLY A 107 -4.14 9.36 -12.82
C GLY A 107 -5.25 10.27 -12.28
N VAL A 108 -4.90 11.15 -11.34
CA VAL A 108 -5.83 12.16 -10.83
C VAL A 108 -5.93 13.30 -11.84
N ALA A 109 -7.16 13.64 -12.24
CA ALA A 109 -7.43 14.74 -13.16
C ALA A 109 -7.06 16.10 -12.54
N ASN A 110 -6.65 17.06 -13.37
CA ASN A 110 -6.38 18.46 -12.99
C ASN A 110 -5.38 18.64 -11.82
N ARG A 111 -4.53 17.64 -11.56
CA ARG A 111 -3.51 17.73 -10.51
C ARG A 111 -2.33 18.59 -11.01
N LEU A 112 -2.14 19.76 -10.40
CA LEU A 112 -1.02 20.64 -10.71
C LEU A 112 0.25 20.30 -9.89
N THR A 113 0.08 19.93 -8.61
CA THR A 113 1.20 19.68 -7.67
C THR A 113 1.39 18.19 -7.37
N SER A 114 2.65 17.77 -7.18
CA SER A 114 3.02 16.36 -6.87
C SER A 114 2.52 15.34 -7.91
N ARG A 115 2.50 15.73 -9.18
CA ARG A 115 1.92 14.97 -10.30
C ARG A 115 2.44 13.54 -10.43
N SER A 116 3.74 13.34 -10.23
CA SER A 116 4.40 12.02 -10.32
C SER A 116 3.81 11.01 -9.34
N LYS A 117 3.36 11.45 -8.16
CA LYS A 117 2.74 10.58 -7.14
C LYS A 117 1.33 10.12 -7.53
N TYR A 118 0.63 10.89 -8.37
CA TYR A 118 -0.76 10.68 -8.73
C TYR A 118 -0.97 10.34 -10.21
N GLY A 119 0.10 10.03 -10.96
CA GLY A 119 0.02 9.57 -12.34
C GLY A 119 -0.49 10.63 -13.32
N THR A 120 -0.31 11.92 -13.02
CA THR A 120 -0.78 13.03 -13.86
C THR A 120 0.35 13.51 -14.77
N LYS A 121 0.10 13.67 -16.08
CA LYS A 121 1.09 14.21 -17.02
C LYS A 121 1.28 15.73 -16.81
N LYS A 122 2.41 16.26 -17.27
CA LYS A 122 2.62 17.73 -17.31
C LYS A 122 1.57 18.32 -18.27
N PRO A 123 0.78 19.33 -17.85
CA PRO A 123 -0.12 20.00 -18.77
C PRO A 123 0.71 20.62 -19.88
N LYS A 124 0.22 20.49 -21.12
CA LYS A 124 0.81 21.21 -22.23
C LYS A 124 0.50 22.70 -22.02
N ALA A 125 1.52 23.54 -22.11
CA ALA A 125 1.28 24.95 -22.35
C ALA A 125 0.91 25.03 -23.84
N ASP A 126 -0.20 25.70 -24.14
CA ASP A 126 -0.45 26.17 -25.50
C ASP A 126 0.58 27.25 -25.87
#